data_AF-A0A835SF40-F1
#
_entry.id   AF-A0A835SF40-F1
#
_cell.length_a   1.000
_cell.length_b   1.000
_cell.length_c   1.000
_cell.angle_alpha   90.00
_cell.angle_beta   90.00
_cell.angle_gamma   90.00
#
_symmetry.space_group_name_H-M   'P 1'
#
loop_
_entity.id
_entity.type
_entity.pdbx_description
1 polymer ?
#
loop_
_entity_poly.entity_id
_entity_poly.type
_entity_poly.pdbx_seq_one_letter_code
_entity_poly.pdbx_strand_id
1 'polypeptide(L)'
;MGSTKRTLAKEGLPRCWQSFDPSQPTPITSAIKEEVRKAGIPAGLRADFYFVASGAHKLAGDAPAGYYTALAASTADLSDDVIFAVEDDIRVARILHKDETRLFSTAKGAETLSRVIFAYLRRGGGSYWKGLASVAAQLLTVFGREREEATFWTLVALLEHRFFPHAGGHVPAGARVEVQVLGQILQQRQPALAALLAKLCPEPVELLAGTWFSTAFARTLPHQVVLRVWDCVVVEGPKVALRVALAIIKMCTSSIQSCTSMDVLCRVVEGRLSRCTDADALLAIAFKGLGSLSGSSIDAIRARVLAAAQQQHAAAGGAGARARPILLPPSAPMFVLGGSGGGGGGALTRSSGSSDGNGCGVASSGSSRASPWSSPKGHTLLGSAS
;
A
#
# COMPACT_ATOMS: atom_id res chain seq x y z
N MET A 1 19.21 -3.02 -36.31
CA MET A 1 19.93 -4.03 -35.48
C MET A 1 19.31 -4.31 -34.09
N GLY A 2 18.10 -3.82 -33.76
CA GLY A 2 17.48 -4.03 -32.43
C GLY A 2 16.59 -5.27 -32.27
N SER A 3 16.31 -6.03 -33.34
CA SER A 3 15.35 -7.14 -33.32
C SER A 3 15.92 -8.40 -32.64
N THR A 4 17.18 -8.76 -32.93
CA THR A 4 17.78 -10.05 -32.51
C THR A 4 17.98 -10.19 -31.00
N LYS A 5 18.29 -9.10 -30.28
CA LYS A 5 18.43 -9.11 -28.80
C LYS A 5 17.08 -9.26 -28.08
N ARG A 6 15.99 -8.72 -28.64
CA ARG A 6 14.64 -8.83 -28.06
C ARG A 6 14.07 -10.24 -28.22
N THR A 7 14.43 -10.94 -29.30
CA THR A 7 14.00 -12.32 -29.57
C THR A 7 14.65 -13.31 -28.60
N LEU A 8 15.95 -13.19 -28.33
CA LEU A 8 16.68 -14.04 -27.37
C LEU A 8 16.17 -13.88 -25.93
N ALA A 9 15.76 -12.67 -25.52
CA ALA A 9 15.22 -12.40 -24.19
C ALA A 9 13.84 -13.04 -23.91
N LYS A 10 13.16 -13.56 -24.95
CA LYS A 10 11.86 -14.22 -24.83
C LYS A 10 11.94 -15.75 -24.89
N GLU A 11 13.12 -16.29 -25.18
CA GLU A 11 13.33 -17.74 -25.15
C GLU A 11 13.12 -18.25 -23.72
N GLY A 12 12.26 -19.27 -23.56
CA GLY A 12 11.87 -19.82 -22.25
C GLY A 12 10.65 -19.15 -21.59
N LEU A 13 10.13 -18.04 -22.12
CA LEU A 13 8.86 -17.49 -21.64
C LEU A 13 7.66 -18.29 -22.19
N PRO A 14 6.53 -18.35 -21.47
CA PRO A 14 5.27 -18.85 -22.00
C PRO A 14 4.91 -18.21 -23.35
N ARG A 15 4.25 -18.99 -24.23
CA ARG A 15 3.94 -18.57 -25.62
C ARG A 15 3.23 -17.21 -25.72
N CYS A 16 2.34 -16.90 -24.78
CA CYS A 16 1.61 -15.62 -24.75
C CYS A 16 2.54 -14.40 -24.57
N TRP A 17 3.66 -14.56 -23.87
CA TRP A 17 4.66 -13.51 -23.69
C TRP A 17 5.65 -13.44 -24.85
N GLN A 18 5.91 -14.56 -25.53
CA GLN A 18 6.73 -14.58 -26.75
C GLN A 18 6.11 -13.70 -27.84
N SER A 19 4.79 -13.80 -28.02
CA SER A 19 4.02 -13.02 -28.99
C SER A 19 3.74 -11.57 -28.59
N PHE A 20 4.04 -11.15 -27.35
CA PHE A 20 3.73 -9.80 -26.89
C PHE A 20 4.60 -8.75 -27.62
N ASP A 21 3.97 -7.78 -28.26
CA ASP A 21 4.64 -6.66 -28.92
C ASP A 21 4.15 -5.33 -28.30
N PRO A 22 5.03 -4.53 -27.68
CA PRO A 22 4.63 -3.26 -27.07
C PRO A 22 4.19 -2.19 -28.07
N SER A 23 4.47 -2.37 -29.37
CA SER A 23 4.05 -1.43 -30.41
C SER A 23 2.60 -1.62 -30.87
N GLN A 24 1.96 -2.72 -30.46
CA GLN A 24 0.61 -3.08 -30.89
C GLN A 24 -0.35 -3.18 -29.70
N PRO A 25 -1.65 -2.92 -29.91
CA PRO A 25 -2.67 -3.21 -28.90
C PRO A 25 -2.59 -4.68 -28.48
N THR A 26 -2.60 -4.95 -27.17
CA THR A 26 -2.52 -6.32 -26.66
C THR A 26 -3.92 -6.86 -26.36
N PRO A 27 -4.46 -7.78 -27.17
CA PRO A 27 -5.74 -8.42 -26.86
C PRO A 27 -5.58 -9.31 -25.63
N ILE A 28 -6.42 -9.10 -24.62
CA ILE A 28 -6.36 -9.88 -23.39
C ILE A 28 -7.05 -11.23 -23.59
N THR A 29 -6.26 -12.28 -23.83
CA THR A 29 -6.74 -13.66 -24.03
C THR A 29 -6.91 -14.41 -22.70
N SER A 30 -7.63 -15.54 -22.73
CA SER A 30 -7.73 -16.46 -21.59
C SER A 30 -6.37 -17.01 -21.16
N ALA A 31 -5.48 -17.30 -22.11
CA ALA A 31 -4.12 -17.76 -21.84
C ALA A 31 -3.29 -16.72 -21.07
N ILE A 32 -3.41 -15.43 -21.42
CA ILE A 32 -2.76 -14.34 -20.65
C ILE A 32 -3.33 -14.29 -19.24
N LYS A 33 -4.66 -14.35 -19.08
CA LYS A 33 -5.30 -14.35 -17.75
C LYS A 33 -4.80 -15.50 -16.87
N GLU A 34 -4.75 -16.71 -17.42
CA GLU A 34 -4.30 -17.89 -16.69
C GLU A 34 -2.83 -17.78 -16.27
N GLU A 35 -1.97 -17.37 -17.20
CA GLU A 35 -0.54 -17.22 -16.93
C GLU A 35 -0.29 -16.12 -15.89
N VAL A 36 -0.99 -14.99 -16.00
CA VAL A 36 -0.91 -13.90 -15.02
C VAL A 36 -1.38 -14.34 -13.64
N ARG A 37 -2.45 -15.14 -13.52
CA ARG A 37 -2.85 -15.69 -12.22
C ARG A 37 -1.80 -16.64 -11.65
N LYS A 38 -1.19 -17.47 -12.50
CA LYS A 38 -0.26 -18.53 -12.08
C LYS A 38 1.14 -18.05 -11.74
N ALA A 39 1.77 -17.29 -12.65
CA ALA A 39 3.17 -16.89 -12.54
C ALA A 39 3.36 -15.36 -12.55
N GLY A 40 2.34 -14.62 -13.00
CA GLY A 40 2.41 -13.17 -13.13
C GLY A 40 3.09 -12.72 -14.41
N ILE A 41 3.24 -11.41 -14.54
CA ILE A 41 3.88 -10.83 -15.71
C ILE A 41 5.41 -10.89 -15.52
N PRO A 42 6.18 -11.40 -16.50
CA PRO A 42 7.64 -11.40 -16.40
C PRO A 42 8.19 -10.00 -16.13
N ALA A 43 9.12 -9.88 -15.18
CA ALA A 43 9.60 -8.58 -14.69
C ALA A 43 10.12 -7.66 -15.82
N GLY A 44 10.88 -8.21 -16.77
CA GLY A 44 11.40 -7.47 -17.92
C GLY A 44 10.35 -7.01 -18.92
N LEU A 45 9.15 -7.59 -18.91
CA LEU A 45 8.03 -7.21 -19.77
C LEU A 45 6.99 -6.35 -19.07
N ARG A 46 7.03 -6.27 -17.73
CA ARG A 46 5.94 -5.69 -16.94
C ARG A 46 5.68 -4.23 -17.25
N ALA A 47 6.71 -3.39 -17.37
CA ALA A 47 6.54 -1.97 -17.69
C ALA A 47 5.86 -1.76 -19.05
N ASP A 48 6.33 -2.47 -20.08
CA ASP A 48 5.77 -2.41 -21.43
C ASP A 48 4.33 -2.93 -21.46
N PHE A 49 4.08 -4.06 -20.80
CA PHE A 49 2.75 -4.65 -20.74
C PHE A 49 1.78 -3.76 -19.97
N TYR A 50 2.17 -3.19 -18.82
CA TYR A 50 1.34 -2.25 -18.08
C TYR A 50 0.98 -1.04 -18.92
N PHE A 51 1.94 -0.45 -19.63
CA PHE A 51 1.71 0.73 -20.47
C PHE A 51 0.68 0.45 -21.58
N VAL A 52 0.76 -0.73 -22.19
CA VAL A 52 -0.18 -1.10 -23.27
C VAL A 52 -1.53 -1.57 -22.71
N ALA A 53 -1.54 -2.58 -21.84
CA ALA A 53 -2.75 -3.25 -21.36
C ALA A 53 -3.63 -2.38 -20.46
N SER A 54 -3.05 -1.40 -19.74
CA SER A 54 -3.84 -0.43 -18.97
C SER A 54 -4.56 0.59 -19.85
N GLY A 55 -4.10 0.79 -21.10
CA GLY A 55 -4.55 1.87 -21.98
C GLY A 55 -3.71 3.16 -21.88
N ALA A 56 -2.66 3.19 -21.04
CA ALA A 56 -1.80 4.36 -20.87
C ALA A 56 -1.18 4.87 -22.18
N HIS A 57 -0.79 3.97 -23.09
CA HIS A 57 -0.28 4.35 -24.41
C HIS A 57 -1.26 5.19 -25.24
N LYS A 58 -2.58 4.97 -25.08
CA LYS A 58 -3.61 5.76 -25.78
C LYS A 58 -3.73 7.14 -25.15
N LEU A 59 -3.84 7.20 -23.82
CA LEU A 59 -3.87 8.47 -23.08
C LEU A 59 -2.66 9.35 -23.41
N ALA A 60 -1.47 8.73 -23.50
CA ALA A 60 -0.25 9.41 -23.89
C ALA A 60 -0.27 9.91 -25.34
N GLY A 61 -0.81 9.10 -26.28
CA GLY A 61 -0.90 9.46 -27.69
C GLY A 61 -1.96 10.52 -28.00
N ASP A 62 -3.05 10.55 -27.23
CA ASP A 62 -4.14 11.52 -27.38
C ASP A 62 -3.79 12.89 -26.75
N ALA A 63 -2.81 12.92 -25.84
CA ALA A 63 -2.37 14.14 -25.19
C ALA A 63 -1.46 14.99 -26.10
N PRO A 64 -1.48 16.33 -25.97
CA PRO A 64 -0.57 17.20 -26.69
C PRO A 64 0.91 16.85 -26.42
N ALA A 65 1.78 17.05 -27.42
CA ALA A 65 3.21 16.85 -27.25
C ALA A 65 3.76 17.73 -26.09
N GLY A 66 4.56 17.13 -25.21
CA GLY A 66 5.11 17.81 -24.04
C GLY A 66 4.12 18.07 -22.90
N TYR A 67 2.90 17.50 -22.96
CA TYR A 67 1.87 17.68 -21.92
C TYR A 67 2.38 17.32 -20.52
N TYR A 68 3.01 16.14 -20.37
CA TYR A 68 3.60 15.74 -19.10
C TYR A 68 4.70 16.70 -18.64
N THR A 69 5.61 17.09 -19.54
CA THR A 69 6.70 18.02 -19.23
C THR A 69 6.17 19.37 -18.71
N ALA A 70 5.12 19.91 -19.33
CA ALA A 70 4.48 21.15 -18.90
C ALA A 70 3.82 21.02 -17.51
N LEU A 71 3.22 19.86 -17.21
CA LEU A 71 2.65 19.57 -15.90
C LEU A 71 3.73 19.37 -14.83
N ALA A 72 4.85 18.72 -15.16
CA ALA A 72 5.94 18.44 -14.23
C ALA A 72 6.84 19.65 -13.93
N ALA A 73 6.81 20.69 -14.80
CA ALA A 73 7.71 21.84 -14.70
C ALA A 73 7.35 22.86 -13.60
N SER A 74 6.15 22.77 -13.02
CA SER A 74 5.68 23.75 -12.03
C SER A 74 4.76 23.11 -11.01
N THR A 75 4.77 23.67 -9.80
CA THR A 75 3.84 23.37 -8.69
C THR A 75 3.07 24.62 -8.26
N ALA A 76 3.09 25.70 -9.05
CA ALA A 76 2.58 27.02 -8.67
C ALA A 76 1.06 27.07 -8.40
N ASP A 77 0.31 26.10 -8.92
CA ASP A 77 -1.14 25.92 -8.72
C ASP A 77 -1.47 24.98 -7.54
N LEU A 78 -0.47 24.43 -6.85
CA LEU A 78 -0.63 23.61 -5.66
C LEU A 78 -0.38 24.45 -4.40
N SER A 79 -1.18 24.22 -3.36
CA SER A 79 -0.95 24.86 -2.06
C SER A 79 0.24 24.23 -1.31
N ASP A 80 0.86 24.99 -0.43
CA ASP A 80 1.97 24.52 0.42
C ASP A 80 1.58 23.28 1.24
N ASP A 81 0.33 23.21 1.73
CA ASP A 81 -0.18 22.04 2.46
C ASP A 81 -0.16 20.76 1.60
N VAL A 82 -0.52 20.87 0.32
CA VAL A 82 -0.50 19.75 -0.61
C VAL A 82 0.94 19.31 -0.88
N ILE A 83 1.84 20.28 -1.11
CA ILE A 83 3.27 20.00 -1.34
C ILE A 83 3.86 19.29 -0.12
N PHE A 84 3.62 19.79 1.09
CA PHE A 84 4.08 19.17 2.33
C PHE A 84 3.53 17.75 2.51
N ALA A 85 2.25 17.54 2.21
CA ALA A 85 1.62 16.23 2.31
C ALA A 85 2.17 15.21 1.28
N VAL A 86 2.55 15.68 0.09
CA VAL A 86 3.26 14.87 -0.92
C VAL A 86 4.64 14.49 -0.40
N GLU A 87 5.42 15.44 0.11
CA GLU A 87 6.76 15.17 0.65
C GLU A 87 6.75 14.20 1.82
N ASP A 88 5.76 14.31 2.72
CA ASP A 88 5.57 13.37 3.84
C ASP A 88 5.36 11.93 3.34
N ASP A 89 4.48 11.75 2.38
CA ASP A 89 4.15 10.41 1.87
C ASP A 89 5.28 9.85 0.99
N ILE A 90 6.08 10.70 0.33
CA ILE A 90 7.32 10.29 -0.34
C ILE A 90 8.31 9.72 0.69
N ARG A 91 8.46 10.32 1.88
CA ARG A 91 9.30 9.74 2.94
C ARG A 91 8.82 8.35 3.35
N VAL A 92 7.50 8.15 3.43
CA VAL A 92 6.92 6.83 3.70
C VAL A 92 7.22 5.85 2.56
N ALA A 93 7.00 6.25 1.30
CA ALA A 93 7.27 5.41 0.14
C ALA A 93 8.75 4.98 0.05
N ARG A 94 9.67 5.88 0.42
CA ARG A 94 11.11 5.57 0.53
C ARG A 94 11.39 4.45 1.51
N ILE A 95 10.72 4.44 2.66
CA ILE A 95 10.87 3.39 3.69
C ILE A 95 10.26 2.08 3.19
N LEU A 96 9.09 2.13 2.55
CA LEU A 96 8.39 0.95 2.06
C LEU A 96 9.15 0.20 0.94
N HIS A 97 9.96 0.91 0.16
CA HIS A 97 10.68 0.36 -0.99
C HIS A 97 12.19 0.28 -0.80
N LYS A 98 12.68 0.48 0.44
CA LYS A 98 14.12 0.61 0.74
C LYS A 98 14.90 -0.67 0.42
N ASP A 99 14.29 -1.83 0.58
CA ASP A 99 14.93 -3.13 0.44
C ASP A 99 14.81 -3.66 -1.00
N GLU A 100 13.86 -3.12 -1.76
CA GLU A 100 13.52 -3.53 -3.12
C GLU A 100 14.25 -2.72 -4.19
N THR A 101 14.49 -1.43 -3.93
CA THR A 101 15.14 -0.56 -4.90
C THR A 101 15.96 0.55 -4.27
N ARG A 102 17.11 0.84 -4.88
CA ARG A 102 17.92 2.03 -4.54
C ARG A 102 17.40 3.31 -5.18
N LEU A 103 16.35 3.23 -6.01
CA LEU A 103 15.82 4.35 -6.76
C LEU A 103 15.48 5.53 -5.83
N PHE A 104 14.76 5.26 -4.75
CA PHE A 104 14.35 6.29 -3.79
C PHE A 104 15.38 6.58 -2.68
N SER A 105 16.54 5.90 -2.70
CA SER A 105 17.67 6.27 -1.84
C SER A 105 18.38 7.54 -2.35
N THR A 106 18.19 7.89 -3.62
CA THR A 106 18.81 9.05 -4.28
C THR A 106 17.86 10.24 -4.33
N ALA A 107 18.41 11.46 -4.28
CA ALA A 107 17.64 12.70 -4.48
C ALA A 107 16.91 12.70 -5.83
N LYS A 108 17.60 12.29 -6.90
CA LYS A 108 17.02 12.21 -8.25
C LYS A 108 15.81 11.30 -8.34
N GLY A 109 15.80 10.16 -7.64
CA GLY A 109 14.65 9.26 -7.65
C GLY A 109 13.46 9.81 -6.85
N ALA A 110 13.72 10.47 -5.71
CA ALA A 110 12.68 11.17 -4.96
C ALA A 110 12.08 12.33 -5.76
N GLU A 111 12.90 13.13 -6.45
CA GLU A 111 12.45 14.21 -7.33
C GLU A 111 11.60 13.71 -8.50
N THR A 112 11.98 12.58 -9.10
CA THR A 112 11.22 11.91 -10.17
C THR A 112 9.84 11.50 -9.64
N LEU A 113 9.78 10.93 -8.44
CA LEU A 113 8.51 10.56 -7.81
C LEU A 113 7.66 11.81 -7.55
N SER A 114 8.23 12.89 -7.02
CA SER A 114 7.54 14.17 -6.80
C SER A 114 6.93 14.71 -8.10
N ARG A 115 7.71 14.76 -9.18
CA ARG A 115 7.24 15.26 -10.49
C ARG A 115 6.08 14.45 -11.04
N VAL A 116 6.12 13.12 -10.94
CA VAL A 116 5.00 12.25 -11.35
C VAL A 116 3.72 12.57 -10.55
N ILE A 117 3.83 12.74 -9.23
CA ILE A 117 2.69 13.03 -8.36
C ILE A 117 2.14 14.43 -8.65
N PHE A 118 3.00 15.45 -8.71
CA PHE A 118 2.57 16.82 -9.00
C PHE A 118 1.92 16.94 -10.38
N ALA A 119 2.50 16.28 -11.40
CA ALA A 119 1.87 16.24 -12.71
C ALA A 119 0.49 15.59 -12.67
N TYR A 120 0.31 14.51 -11.89
CA TYR A 120 -0.99 13.85 -11.71
C TYR A 120 -2.04 14.79 -11.09
N LEU A 121 -1.66 15.54 -10.05
CA LEU A 121 -2.55 16.50 -9.40
C LEU A 121 -2.95 17.64 -10.34
N ARG A 122 -1.97 18.21 -11.05
CA ARG A 122 -2.17 19.34 -11.99
C ARG A 122 -2.97 18.98 -13.22
N ARG A 123 -3.00 17.69 -13.62
CA ARG A 123 -3.86 17.19 -14.69
C ARG A 123 -5.36 17.37 -14.40
N GLY A 124 -5.72 17.59 -13.13
CA GLY A 124 -7.10 17.53 -12.65
C GLY A 124 -7.44 16.19 -12.00
N GLY A 125 -6.45 15.42 -11.52
CA GLY A 125 -6.63 14.14 -10.82
C GLY A 125 -7.30 14.27 -9.43
N GLY A 126 -7.86 15.43 -9.11
CA GLY A 126 -8.49 15.76 -7.82
C GLY A 126 -7.50 16.24 -6.76
N SER A 127 -8.02 16.39 -5.54
CA SER A 127 -7.21 16.75 -4.36
C SER A 127 -6.25 15.63 -4.00
N TYR A 128 -5.06 16.00 -3.51
CA TYR A 128 -4.10 15.04 -3.02
C TYR A 128 -4.68 14.21 -1.86
N TRP A 129 -4.40 12.90 -1.88
CA TRP A 129 -4.72 12.00 -0.78
C TRP A 129 -3.49 11.23 -0.34
N LYS A 130 -3.41 10.98 0.97
CA LYS A 130 -2.33 10.21 1.57
C LYS A 130 -2.33 8.79 1.02
N GLY A 131 -1.18 8.35 0.50
CA GLY A 131 -0.98 7.04 -0.11
C GLY A 131 -0.74 7.07 -1.62
N LEU A 132 -1.08 8.16 -2.32
CA LEU A 132 -0.80 8.29 -3.75
C LEU A 132 0.70 8.14 -4.06
N ALA A 133 1.58 8.67 -3.19
CA ALA A 133 3.02 8.54 -3.40
C ALA A 133 3.49 7.08 -3.36
N SER A 134 2.85 6.23 -2.54
CA SER A 134 3.16 4.80 -2.48
C SER A 134 2.73 4.07 -3.76
N VAL A 135 1.58 4.44 -4.37
CA VAL A 135 1.15 3.89 -5.66
C VAL A 135 2.12 4.31 -6.77
N ALA A 136 2.44 5.60 -6.84
CA ALA A 136 3.36 6.14 -7.84
C ALA A 136 4.77 5.54 -7.67
N ALA A 137 5.25 5.36 -6.44
CA ALA A 137 6.52 4.72 -6.16
C ALA A 137 6.53 3.26 -6.64
N GLN A 138 5.49 2.50 -6.31
CA GLN A 138 5.33 1.12 -6.76
C GLN A 138 5.36 1.02 -8.29
N LEU A 139 4.72 1.93 -9.03
CA LEU A 139 4.86 1.99 -10.50
C LEU A 139 6.28 2.38 -10.94
N LEU A 140 6.89 3.40 -10.32
CA LEU A 140 8.21 3.87 -10.70
C LEU A 140 9.30 2.81 -10.49
N THR A 141 9.11 1.87 -9.55
CA THR A 141 9.99 0.69 -9.41
C THR A 141 9.91 -0.26 -10.61
N VAL A 142 8.77 -0.33 -11.29
CA VAL A 142 8.56 -1.18 -12.47
C VAL A 142 9.12 -0.52 -13.72
N PHE A 143 8.87 0.77 -13.89
CA PHE A 143 9.25 1.52 -15.09
C PHE A 143 10.71 2.00 -15.06
N GLY A 144 11.23 2.26 -13.86
CA GLY A 144 12.49 2.94 -13.67
C GLY A 144 12.41 4.44 -13.99
N ARG A 145 13.41 5.17 -13.52
CA ARG A 145 13.48 6.63 -13.66
C ARG A 145 13.48 7.11 -15.12
N GLU A 146 14.11 6.35 -16.01
CA GLU A 146 14.25 6.70 -17.44
C GLU A 146 12.90 6.71 -18.18
N ARG A 147 11.84 6.14 -17.57
CA ARG A 147 10.48 6.06 -18.14
C ARG A 147 9.46 6.80 -17.28
N GLU A 148 9.86 7.96 -16.75
CA GLU A 148 9.05 8.80 -15.87
C GLU A 148 7.69 9.16 -16.48
N GLU A 149 7.63 9.63 -17.72
CA GLU A 149 6.37 9.99 -18.39
C GLU A 149 5.46 8.77 -18.62
N ALA A 150 6.02 7.63 -19.00
CA ALA A 150 5.25 6.40 -19.14
C ALA A 150 4.69 5.92 -17.78
N THR A 151 5.41 6.19 -16.68
CA THR A 151 4.95 5.94 -15.31
C THR A 151 3.74 6.81 -14.99
N PHE A 152 3.80 8.10 -15.32
CA PHE A 152 2.69 9.04 -15.13
C PHE A 152 1.42 8.58 -15.87
N TRP A 153 1.51 8.27 -17.17
CA TRP A 153 0.35 7.82 -17.92
C TRP A 153 -0.18 6.48 -17.43
N THR A 154 0.70 5.58 -16.98
CA THR A 154 0.30 4.31 -16.38
C THR A 154 -0.37 4.51 -15.02
N LEU A 155 0.03 5.50 -14.23
CA LEU A 155 -0.63 5.85 -12.97
C LEU A 155 -2.07 6.29 -13.22
N VAL A 156 -2.27 7.19 -14.18
CA VAL A 156 -3.61 7.65 -14.62
C VAL A 156 -4.44 6.46 -15.09
N ALA A 157 -3.91 5.67 -16.02
CA ALA A 157 -4.60 4.50 -16.58
C ALA A 157 -4.98 3.48 -15.49
N LEU A 158 -4.04 3.15 -14.61
CA LEU A 158 -4.22 2.16 -13.56
C LEU A 158 -5.31 2.58 -12.58
N LEU A 159 -5.22 3.80 -12.03
CA LEU A 159 -6.17 4.25 -11.02
C LEU A 159 -7.55 4.53 -11.62
N GLU A 160 -7.61 5.27 -12.73
CA GLU A 160 -8.88 5.81 -13.25
C GLU A 160 -9.61 4.82 -14.16
N HIS A 161 -8.89 3.92 -14.84
CA HIS A 161 -9.52 2.99 -15.79
C HIS A 161 -9.47 1.53 -15.33
N ARG A 162 -8.50 1.13 -14.50
CA ARG A 162 -8.35 -0.27 -14.05
C ARG A 162 -8.89 -0.52 -12.66
N PHE A 163 -8.64 0.36 -11.69
CA PHE A 163 -9.19 0.24 -10.34
C PHE A 163 -10.56 0.90 -10.21
N PHE A 164 -10.74 2.12 -10.73
CA PHE A 164 -11.96 2.90 -10.50
C PHE A 164 -12.60 3.46 -11.79
N PRO A 165 -12.91 2.62 -12.79
CA PRO A 165 -13.49 3.07 -14.07
C PRO A 165 -14.83 3.80 -13.93
N HIS A 166 -15.55 3.59 -12.82
CA HIS A 166 -16.85 4.20 -12.55
C HIS A 166 -16.73 5.60 -11.92
N ALA A 167 -15.53 6.03 -11.53
CA ALA A 167 -15.33 7.23 -10.73
C ALA A 167 -15.07 8.50 -11.56
N GLY A 168 -14.93 8.38 -12.89
CA GLY A 168 -14.72 9.53 -13.78
C GLY A 168 -13.47 10.36 -13.42
N GLY A 169 -12.40 9.71 -12.95
CA GLY A 169 -11.17 10.39 -12.51
C GLY A 169 -11.12 10.73 -11.01
N HIS A 170 -12.25 10.68 -10.28
CA HIS A 170 -12.28 10.95 -8.83
C HIS A 170 -11.88 9.73 -7.99
N VAL A 171 -10.59 9.40 -8.00
CA VAL A 171 -10.03 8.18 -7.40
C VAL A 171 -10.40 7.99 -5.91
N PRO A 172 -10.27 8.97 -5.00
CA PRO A 172 -10.66 8.78 -3.60
C PRO A 172 -12.14 8.43 -3.41
N ALA A 173 -13.02 9.04 -4.21
CA ALA A 173 -14.45 8.74 -4.19
C ALA A 173 -14.72 7.32 -4.73
N GLY A 174 -14.05 6.92 -5.81
CA GLY A 174 -14.11 5.56 -6.36
C GLY A 174 -13.65 4.51 -5.36
N ALA A 175 -12.55 4.76 -4.64
CA ALA A 175 -12.07 3.87 -3.59
C ALA A 175 -13.10 3.66 -2.48
N ARG A 176 -13.74 4.75 -2.01
CA ARG A 176 -14.81 4.66 -1.00
C ARG A 176 -16.01 3.85 -1.49
N VAL A 177 -16.39 4.01 -2.75
CA VAL A 177 -17.46 3.20 -3.36
C VAL A 177 -17.09 1.71 -3.34
N GLU A 178 -15.86 1.34 -3.71
CA GLU A 178 -15.42 -0.07 -3.66
C GLU A 178 -15.40 -0.64 -2.23
N VAL A 179 -15.06 0.18 -1.23
CA VAL A 179 -15.10 -0.24 0.19
C VAL A 179 -16.54 -0.51 0.65
N GLN A 180 -17.50 0.33 0.27
CA GLN A 180 -18.91 0.11 0.54
C GLN A 180 -19.48 -1.10 -0.21
N VAL A 181 -19.07 -1.29 -1.47
CA VAL A 181 -19.39 -2.49 -2.27
C VAL A 181 -18.84 -3.74 -1.59
N LEU A 182 -17.60 -3.72 -1.10
CA LEU A 182 -17.01 -4.81 -0.33
C LEU A 182 -17.84 -5.13 0.91
N GLY A 183 -18.28 -4.11 1.66
CA GLY A 183 -19.14 -4.30 2.83
C GLY A 183 -20.45 -5.00 2.50
N GLN A 184 -21.13 -4.59 1.42
CA GLN A 184 -22.37 -5.27 0.97
C GLN A 184 -22.10 -6.71 0.51
N ILE A 185 -20.99 -6.96 -0.21
CA ILE A 185 -20.64 -8.33 -0.61
C ILE A 185 -20.34 -9.19 0.62
N LEU A 186 -19.64 -8.64 1.63
CA LEU A 186 -19.34 -9.34 2.87
C LEU A 186 -20.62 -9.70 3.64
N GLN A 187 -21.57 -8.78 3.74
CA GLN A 187 -22.87 -9.04 4.35
C GLN A 187 -23.65 -10.15 3.63
N GLN A 188 -23.61 -10.18 2.29
CA GLN A 188 -24.30 -11.20 1.50
C GLN A 188 -23.62 -12.59 1.59
N ARG A 189 -22.28 -12.63 1.62
CA ARG A 189 -21.52 -13.88 1.49
C ARG A 189 -21.09 -14.48 2.83
N GLN A 190 -20.86 -13.63 3.83
CA GLN A 190 -20.40 -14.02 5.16
C GLN A 190 -21.11 -13.19 6.23
N PRO A 191 -22.46 -13.30 6.35
CA PRO A 191 -23.26 -12.48 7.26
C PRO A 191 -22.82 -12.61 8.72
N ALA A 192 -22.38 -13.80 9.15
CA ALA A 192 -21.87 -14.00 10.50
C ALA A 192 -20.59 -13.18 10.77
N LEU A 193 -19.68 -13.11 9.80
CA LEU A 193 -18.44 -12.33 9.93
C LEU A 193 -18.73 -10.83 9.88
N ALA A 194 -19.63 -10.41 8.98
CA ALA A 194 -20.10 -9.03 8.92
C ALA A 194 -20.74 -8.59 10.25
N ALA A 195 -21.55 -9.44 10.88
CA ALA A 195 -22.16 -9.16 12.17
C ALA A 195 -21.14 -9.06 13.31
N LEU A 196 -20.06 -9.86 13.29
CA LEU A 196 -18.97 -9.74 14.26
C LEU A 196 -18.23 -8.41 14.11
N LEU A 197 -17.89 -8.01 12.89
CA LEU A 197 -17.25 -6.73 12.61
C LEU A 197 -18.12 -5.55 13.04
N ALA A 198 -19.44 -5.61 12.78
CA ALA A 198 -20.39 -4.56 13.16
C ALA A 198 -20.54 -4.38 14.68
N LYS A 199 -20.16 -5.39 15.49
CA LYS A 199 -20.11 -5.26 16.95
C LYS A 199 -18.90 -4.45 17.43
N LEU A 200 -17.83 -4.36 16.62
CA LEU A 200 -16.62 -3.64 16.99
C LEU A 200 -16.75 -2.13 16.76
N CYS A 201 -17.44 -1.71 15.69
CA CYS A 201 -17.75 -0.32 15.39
C CYS A 201 -18.82 -0.20 14.29
N PRO A 202 -19.40 1.00 14.05
CA PRO A 202 -20.43 1.20 13.03
C PRO A 202 -19.98 0.96 11.58
N GLU A 203 -18.76 1.39 11.23
CA GLU A 203 -18.22 1.32 9.85
C GLU A 203 -16.92 0.50 9.79
N PRO A 204 -16.98 -0.81 10.10
CA PRO A 204 -15.78 -1.61 10.29
C PRO A 204 -15.04 -1.86 8.97
N VAL A 205 -15.76 -2.02 7.86
CA VAL A 205 -15.13 -2.28 6.55
C VAL A 205 -14.38 -1.04 6.05
N GLU A 206 -14.88 0.16 6.35
CA GLU A 206 -14.20 1.43 6.02
C GLU A 206 -12.86 1.54 6.74
N LEU A 207 -12.84 1.30 8.06
CA LEU A 207 -11.61 1.36 8.85
C LEU A 207 -10.61 0.25 8.47
N LEU A 208 -11.10 -0.94 8.11
CA LEU A 208 -10.25 -2.07 7.80
C LEU A 208 -9.66 -1.99 6.39
N ALA A 209 -10.49 -1.67 5.40
CA ALA A 209 -10.16 -1.79 3.97
C ALA A 209 -10.02 -0.45 3.24
N GLY A 210 -10.30 0.68 3.90
CA GLY A 210 -10.20 2.01 3.29
C GLY A 210 -8.83 2.29 2.67
N THR A 211 -7.76 1.94 3.38
CA THR A 211 -6.37 2.08 2.90
C THR A 211 -6.04 1.12 1.76
N TRP A 212 -6.70 -0.05 1.71
CA TRP A 212 -6.43 -1.07 0.70
C TRP A 212 -6.83 -0.57 -0.68
N PHE A 213 -8.03 0.01 -0.81
CA PHE A 213 -8.48 0.55 -2.10
C PHE A 213 -7.83 1.90 -2.41
N SER A 214 -7.77 2.83 -1.45
CA SER A 214 -7.23 4.18 -1.72
C SER A 214 -5.75 4.19 -2.12
N THR A 215 -5.01 3.15 -1.71
CA THR A 215 -3.59 2.97 -2.08
C THR A 215 -3.35 1.82 -3.02
N ALA A 216 -4.41 1.27 -3.64
CA ALA A 216 -4.30 0.12 -4.53
C ALA A 216 -3.43 -1.02 -3.93
N PHE A 217 -3.57 -1.26 -2.63
CA PHE A 217 -2.80 -2.21 -1.81
C PHE A 217 -1.30 -1.90 -1.62
N ALA A 218 -0.77 -0.81 -2.19
CA ALA A 218 0.66 -0.48 -2.16
C ALA A 218 1.21 -0.24 -0.74
N ARG A 219 0.37 0.17 0.21
CA ARG A 219 0.75 0.31 1.63
C ARG A 219 0.40 -0.90 2.48
N THR A 220 -0.35 -1.84 1.92
CA THR A 220 -0.98 -2.94 2.65
C THR A 220 -0.19 -4.23 2.51
N LEU A 221 0.28 -4.52 1.30
CA LEU A 221 0.96 -5.77 0.94
C LEU A 221 2.42 -5.49 0.58
N PRO A 222 3.33 -6.47 0.74
CA PRO A 222 4.70 -6.36 0.27
C PRO A 222 4.77 -6.15 -1.24
N HIS A 223 5.83 -5.47 -1.67
CA HIS A 223 6.06 -5.07 -3.06
C HIS A 223 5.78 -6.17 -4.10
N GLN A 224 6.31 -7.38 -3.90
CA GLN A 224 6.11 -8.49 -4.84
C GLN A 224 4.65 -8.95 -4.91
N VAL A 225 3.93 -8.93 -3.78
CA VAL A 225 2.51 -9.32 -3.75
C VAL A 225 1.64 -8.25 -4.38
N VAL A 226 1.95 -6.97 -4.18
CA VAL A 226 1.26 -5.85 -4.86
C VAL A 226 1.38 -6.00 -6.38
N LEU A 227 2.58 -6.31 -6.90
CA LEU A 227 2.76 -6.55 -8.32
C LEU A 227 1.90 -7.69 -8.84
N ARG A 228 1.81 -8.81 -8.13
CA ARG A 228 0.98 -9.96 -8.53
C ARG A 228 -0.52 -9.60 -8.55
N VAL A 229 -0.98 -8.80 -7.59
CA VAL A 229 -2.35 -8.26 -7.57
C VAL A 229 -2.59 -7.32 -8.75
N TRP A 230 -1.67 -6.40 -9.00
CA TRP A 230 -1.78 -5.43 -10.09
C TRP A 230 -1.71 -6.08 -11.47
N ASP A 231 -0.86 -7.09 -11.66
CA ASP A 231 -0.81 -7.89 -12.89
C ASP A 231 -2.23 -8.39 -13.23
N CYS A 232 -2.94 -8.92 -12.23
CA CYS A 232 -4.31 -9.42 -12.38
C CYS A 232 -5.32 -8.29 -12.64
N VAL A 233 -5.22 -7.14 -11.96
CA VAL A 233 -6.13 -5.98 -12.16
C VAL A 233 -5.97 -5.38 -13.56
N VAL A 234 -4.74 -5.26 -14.06
CA VAL A 234 -4.44 -4.76 -15.41
C VAL A 234 -5.06 -5.65 -16.49
N VAL A 235 -5.16 -6.96 -16.26
CA VAL A 235 -5.68 -7.91 -17.24
C VAL A 235 -7.19 -8.14 -17.09
N GLU A 236 -7.70 -8.26 -15.86
CA GLU A 236 -9.08 -8.68 -15.60
C GLU A 236 -9.99 -7.59 -15.04
N GLY A 237 -9.42 -6.46 -14.62
CA GLY A 237 -10.16 -5.26 -14.24
C GLY A 237 -10.45 -5.15 -12.73
N PRO A 238 -11.31 -4.19 -12.36
CA PRO A 238 -11.45 -3.70 -10.97
C PRO A 238 -11.97 -4.76 -10.00
N LYS A 239 -12.76 -5.72 -10.51
CA LYS A 239 -13.31 -6.83 -9.72
C LYS A 239 -12.22 -7.65 -9.00
N VAL A 240 -11.00 -7.71 -9.54
CA VAL A 240 -9.89 -8.41 -8.88
C VAL A 240 -9.59 -7.80 -7.50
N ALA A 241 -9.61 -6.46 -7.38
CA ALA A 241 -9.36 -5.78 -6.11
C ALA A 241 -10.36 -6.21 -5.02
N LEU A 242 -11.65 -6.30 -5.36
CA LEU A 242 -12.69 -6.81 -4.45
C LEU A 242 -12.44 -8.27 -4.04
N ARG A 243 -12.03 -9.13 -5.00
CA ARG A 243 -11.71 -10.54 -4.69
C ARG A 243 -10.50 -10.67 -3.77
N VAL A 244 -9.48 -9.86 -3.97
CA VAL A 244 -8.29 -9.82 -3.10
C VAL A 244 -8.66 -9.34 -1.70
N ALA A 245 -9.47 -8.28 -1.58
CA ALA A 245 -9.93 -7.79 -0.28
C ALA A 245 -10.77 -8.84 0.48
N LEU A 246 -11.67 -9.55 -0.20
CA LEU A 246 -12.41 -10.67 0.40
C LEU A 246 -11.50 -11.84 0.80
N ALA A 247 -10.48 -12.14 0.00
CA ALA A 247 -9.50 -13.17 0.32
C ALA A 247 -8.70 -12.81 1.58
N ILE A 248 -8.28 -11.55 1.71
CA ILE A 248 -7.64 -11.01 2.92
C ILE A 248 -8.56 -11.17 4.13
N ILE A 249 -9.83 -10.75 4.03
CA ILE A 249 -10.80 -10.90 5.13
C ILE A 249 -10.97 -12.38 5.53
N LYS A 250 -11.03 -13.28 4.54
CA LYS A 250 -11.09 -14.73 4.77
C LYS A 250 -9.83 -15.26 5.48
N MET A 251 -8.64 -14.81 5.09
CA MET A 251 -7.38 -15.16 5.77
C MET A 251 -7.31 -14.62 7.20
N CYS A 252 -7.98 -13.50 7.46
CA CYS A 252 -8.02 -12.83 8.75
C CYS A 252 -9.22 -13.22 9.63
N THR A 253 -10.05 -14.18 9.21
CA THR A 253 -11.28 -14.55 9.94
C THR A 253 -11.02 -14.94 11.39
N SER A 254 -9.98 -15.71 11.68
CA SER A 254 -9.62 -16.08 13.06
C SER A 254 -9.27 -14.86 13.92
N SER A 255 -8.53 -13.89 13.35
CA SER A 255 -8.21 -12.63 14.03
C SER A 255 -9.47 -11.83 14.33
N ILE A 256 -10.38 -11.71 13.35
CA ILE A 256 -11.67 -11.02 13.50
C ILE A 256 -12.51 -11.64 14.63
N GLN A 257 -12.50 -12.98 14.74
CA GLN A 257 -13.23 -13.68 15.80
C GLN A 257 -12.63 -13.48 17.19
N SER A 258 -11.32 -13.27 17.29
CA SER A 258 -10.60 -13.14 18.56
C SER A 258 -10.50 -11.71 19.09
N CYS A 259 -10.58 -10.70 18.22
CA CYS A 259 -10.38 -9.31 18.61
C CYS A 259 -11.65 -8.69 19.20
N THR A 260 -11.49 -7.91 20.27
CA THR A 260 -12.59 -7.20 20.96
C THR A 260 -12.64 -5.71 20.66
N SER A 261 -11.62 -5.17 19.97
CA SER A 261 -11.52 -3.76 19.57
C SER A 261 -11.08 -3.67 18.11
N MET A 262 -11.63 -2.67 17.41
CA MET A 262 -11.30 -2.39 16.03
C MET A 262 -9.83 -1.99 15.85
N ASP A 263 -9.28 -1.19 16.76
CA ASP A 263 -7.87 -0.75 16.70
C ASP A 263 -6.89 -1.91 16.86
N VAL A 264 -7.24 -2.89 17.69
CA VAL A 264 -6.46 -4.12 17.84
C VAL A 264 -6.55 -4.95 16.56
N LEU A 265 -7.76 -5.10 16.01
CA LEU A 265 -7.97 -5.84 14.78
C LEU A 265 -7.18 -5.24 13.61
N CYS A 266 -7.27 -3.92 13.38
CA CYS A 266 -6.54 -3.24 12.31
C CYS A 266 -5.04 -3.47 12.42
N ARG A 267 -4.45 -3.28 13.61
CA ARG A 267 -3.01 -3.52 13.83
C ARG A 267 -2.59 -4.96 13.59
N VAL A 268 -3.40 -5.94 14.02
CA VAL A 268 -3.13 -7.36 13.79
C VAL A 268 -3.19 -7.67 12.29
N VAL A 269 -4.20 -7.15 11.58
CA VAL A 269 -4.37 -7.36 10.14
C VAL A 269 -3.23 -6.69 9.36
N GLU A 270 -2.90 -5.43 9.65
CA GLU A 270 -1.75 -4.72 9.06
C GLU A 270 -0.43 -5.46 9.29
N GLY A 271 -0.20 -5.94 10.51
CA GLY A 271 0.98 -6.73 10.85
C GLY A 271 1.05 -8.04 10.06
N ARG A 272 -0.08 -8.72 9.85
CA ARG A 272 -0.13 -9.94 9.04
C ARG A 272 0.08 -9.65 7.55
N LEU A 273 -0.56 -8.61 7.03
CA LEU A 273 -0.50 -8.26 5.61
C LEU A 273 0.87 -7.75 5.21
N SER A 274 1.53 -6.94 6.03
CA SER A 274 2.92 -6.48 5.80
C SER A 274 3.95 -7.62 5.74
N ARG A 275 3.61 -8.82 6.21
CA ARG A 275 4.44 -10.04 6.13
C ARG A 275 3.89 -11.10 5.16
N CYS A 276 2.85 -10.77 4.40
CA CYS A 276 2.28 -11.68 3.43
C CYS A 276 3.19 -11.76 2.20
N THR A 277 4.05 -12.78 2.13
CA THR A 277 4.99 -12.99 1.02
C THR A 277 4.45 -13.93 -0.06
N ASP A 278 3.51 -14.81 0.31
CA ASP A 278 2.91 -15.80 -0.59
C ASP A 278 1.74 -15.20 -1.37
N ALA A 279 2.06 -14.58 -2.50
CA ALA A 279 1.06 -14.06 -3.44
C ALA A 279 0.19 -15.17 -4.04
N ASP A 280 0.74 -16.35 -4.28
CA ASP A 280 0.02 -17.43 -4.95
C ASP A 280 -1.06 -18.02 -4.05
N ALA A 281 -0.82 -18.14 -2.74
CA ALA A 281 -1.84 -18.50 -1.77
C ALA A 281 -2.97 -17.45 -1.71
N LEU A 282 -2.61 -16.15 -1.66
CA LEU A 282 -3.59 -15.06 -1.66
C LEU A 282 -4.46 -15.10 -2.93
N LEU A 283 -3.83 -15.21 -4.10
CA LEU A 283 -4.54 -15.27 -5.39
C LEU A 283 -5.32 -16.58 -5.55
N ALA A 284 -4.85 -17.71 -5.02
CA ALA A 284 -5.60 -18.96 -5.03
C ALA A 284 -6.90 -18.83 -4.24
N ILE A 285 -6.87 -18.20 -3.07
CA ILE A 285 -8.09 -17.88 -2.32
C ILE A 285 -8.97 -16.93 -3.13
N ALA A 286 -8.41 -15.84 -3.66
CA ALA A 286 -9.15 -14.83 -4.40
C ALA A 286 -9.84 -15.43 -5.64
N PHE A 287 -9.18 -16.26 -6.43
CA PHE A 287 -9.73 -16.78 -7.70
C PHE A 287 -10.47 -18.10 -7.56
N LYS A 288 -10.06 -19.01 -6.66
CA LYS A 288 -10.66 -20.35 -6.50
C LYS A 288 -11.47 -20.48 -5.21
N GLY A 289 -11.00 -19.93 -4.10
CA GLY A 289 -11.56 -20.14 -2.75
C GLY A 289 -12.83 -19.34 -2.41
N LEU A 290 -13.17 -18.29 -3.16
CA LEU A 290 -14.35 -17.44 -2.91
C LEU A 290 -15.58 -17.82 -3.73
N GLY A 291 -15.46 -18.79 -4.65
CA GLY A 291 -16.51 -19.14 -5.59
C GLY A 291 -16.80 -18.04 -6.63
N SER A 292 -17.97 -18.14 -7.26
CA SER A 292 -18.41 -17.21 -8.30
C SER A 292 -18.88 -15.87 -7.71
N LEU A 293 -18.34 -14.78 -8.24
CA LEU A 293 -18.75 -13.41 -7.98
C LEU A 293 -19.01 -12.77 -9.34
N SER A 294 -20.25 -12.70 -9.82
CA SER A 294 -20.52 -12.19 -11.18
C SER A 294 -20.22 -10.68 -11.28
N GLY A 295 -19.75 -10.23 -12.44
CA GLY A 295 -19.53 -8.79 -12.68
C GLY A 295 -20.84 -8.01 -12.56
N SER A 296 -21.92 -8.52 -13.15
CA SER A 296 -23.26 -7.94 -13.07
C SER A 296 -23.77 -7.75 -11.64
N SER A 297 -23.50 -8.70 -10.73
CA SER A 297 -23.88 -8.55 -9.33
C SER A 297 -23.10 -7.43 -8.64
N ILE A 298 -21.79 -7.30 -8.93
CA ILE A 298 -20.98 -6.22 -8.39
C ILE A 298 -21.48 -4.88 -8.94
N ASP A 299 -21.76 -4.80 -10.23
CA ASP A 299 -22.22 -3.57 -10.87
C ASP A 299 -23.58 -3.12 -10.33
N ALA A 300 -24.50 -4.07 -10.07
CA ALA A 300 -25.77 -3.78 -9.40
C ALA A 300 -25.60 -3.31 -7.95
N ILE A 301 -24.64 -3.87 -7.20
CA ILE A 301 -24.29 -3.37 -5.85
C ILE A 301 -23.74 -1.95 -5.96
N ARG A 302 -22.80 -1.72 -6.89
CA ARG A 302 -22.17 -0.42 -7.10
C ARG A 302 -23.17 0.66 -7.48
N ALA A 303 -24.12 0.35 -8.38
CA ALA A 303 -25.19 1.26 -8.75
C ALA A 303 -26.05 1.68 -7.54
N ARG A 304 -26.40 0.73 -6.66
CA ARG A 304 -27.14 1.02 -5.42
C ARG A 304 -26.35 1.90 -4.47
N VAL A 305 -25.06 1.61 -4.29
CA VAL A 305 -24.15 2.41 -3.45
C VAL A 305 -24.06 3.86 -3.95
N LEU A 306 -23.86 4.04 -5.25
CA LEU A 306 -23.78 5.37 -5.87
C LEU A 306 -25.10 6.15 -5.73
N ALA A 307 -26.24 5.49 -5.97
CA ALA A 307 -27.56 6.11 -5.81
C ALA A 307 -27.81 6.56 -4.37
N ALA A 308 -27.44 5.74 -3.38
CA ALA A 308 -27.57 6.10 -1.96
C ALA A 308 -26.71 7.32 -1.59
N ALA A 309 -25.47 7.39 -2.11
CA ALA A 309 -24.58 8.54 -1.88
C ALA A 309 -25.16 9.85 -2.47
N GLN A 310 -25.79 9.78 -3.64
CA GLN A 310 -26.44 10.94 -4.26
C GLN A 310 -27.65 11.42 -3.45
N GLN A 311 -28.47 10.50 -2.95
CA GLN A 311 -29.63 10.82 -2.10
C GLN A 311 -29.22 11.50 -0.79
N GLN A 312 -28.17 11.00 -0.14
CA GLN A 312 -27.61 11.62 1.06
C GLN A 312 -27.10 13.04 0.80
N HIS A 313 -26.47 13.27 -0.35
CA HIS A 313 -26.00 14.60 -0.72
C HIS A 313 -27.16 15.57 -1.00
N ALA A 314 -28.20 15.11 -1.71
CA ALA A 314 -29.40 15.91 -1.97
C ALA A 314 -30.16 16.26 -0.68
N ALA A 315 -30.27 15.32 0.26
CA ALA A 315 -30.90 15.56 1.56
C ALA A 315 -30.10 16.56 2.42
N ALA A 316 -28.76 16.53 2.36
CA ALA A 316 -27.91 17.48 3.06
C ALA A 316 -27.92 18.88 2.44
N GLY A 317 -28.14 19.01 1.13
CA GLY A 317 -28.24 20.29 0.42
C GLY A 317 -29.59 21.00 0.57
N GLY A 318 -30.65 20.31 0.98
CA GLY A 318 -31.99 20.87 1.19
C GLY A 318 -32.23 21.49 2.58
N ALA A 319 -31.40 21.16 3.57
CA ALA A 319 -31.43 21.79 4.89
C ALA A 319 -30.38 22.91 4.91
N GLY A 320 -30.81 24.17 4.98
CA GLY A 320 -29.92 25.34 5.06
C GLY A 320 -28.94 25.25 6.22
N ALA A 321 -27.77 24.66 5.98
CA ALA A 321 -26.67 24.54 6.91
C ALA A 321 -25.40 24.48 6.07
N ARG A 322 -24.43 25.35 6.42
CA ARG A 322 -23.06 25.41 5.88
C ARG A 322 -22.64 24.07 5.30
N ALA A 323 -22.32 24.07 4.00
CA ALA A 323 -21.63 22.97 3.36
C ALA A 323 -20.49 22.53 4.26
N ARG A 324 -20.67 21.42 4.99
CA ARG A 324 -19.54 20.64 5.44
C ARG A 324 -18.98 20.11 4.11
N PRO A 325 -17.75 20.47 3.73
CA PRO A 325 -17.04 19.67 2.76
C PRO A 325 -17.11 18.23 3.26
N ILE A 326 -16.89 17.26 2.38
CA ILE A 326 -16.45 15.95 2.82
C ILE A 326 -15.10 16.21 3.53
N LEU A 327 -15.17 16.59 4.81
CA LEU A 327 -14.08 16.53 5.75
C LEU A 327 -13.84 15.04 5.81
N LEU A 328 -12.80 14.62 5.10
CA LEU A 328 -11.97 13.51 5.53
C LEU A 328 -12.04 13.49 7.06
N PRO A 329 -12.44 12.37 7.71
CA PRO A 329 -12.06 12.23 9.10
C PRO A 329 -10.55 12.53 9.14
N PRO A 330 -10.06 13.38 10.06
CA PRO A 330 -8.64 13.60 10.18
C PRO A 330 -8.04 12.20 10.22
N SER A 331 -7.16 11.92 9.26
CA SER A 331 -6.45 10.65 9.15
C SER A 331 -6.22 10.15 10.57
N ALA A 332 -6.87 9.05 10.96
CA ALA A 332 -6.55 8.45 12.25
C ALA A 332 -5.02 8.41 12.30
N PRO A 333 -4.38 8.95 13.35
CA PRO A 333 -2.94 9.14 13.35
C PRO A 333 -2.32 7.80 12.99
N MET A 334 -1.75 7.75 11.78
CA MET A 334 -0.91 6.65 11.37
C MET A 334 0.17 6.59 12.43
N PHE A 335 0.13 5.57 13.27
CA PHE A 335 1.12 5.36 14.32
C PHE A 335 2.49 5.44 13.67
N VAL A 336 3.19 6.53 13.96
CA VAL A 336 4.62 6.66 13.69
C VAL A 336 5.28 5.62 14.59
N LEU A 337 5.86 4.58 14.00
CA LEU A 337 6.84 3.74 14.68
C LEU A 337 8.05 4.63 14.98
N GLY A 338 8.02 5.29 16.13
CA GLY A 338 9.16 5.98 16.71
C GLY A 338 10.22 4.96 17.08
N GLY A 339 11.37 5.05 16.42
CA GLY A 339 12.57 4.31 16.78
C GLY A 339 12.99 4.62 18.21
N SER A 340 13.31 3.57 18.96
CA SER A 340 13.98 3.67 20.25
C SER A 340 15.36 4.30 20.03
N GLY A 341 15.53 5.53 20.51
CA GLY A 341 16.80 6.23 20.61
C GLY A 341 16.82 6.92 21.97
N GLY A 342 17.63 6.39 22.89
CA GLY A 342 17.77 6.88 24.25
C GLY A 342 18.38 8.29 24.32
N GLY A 343 18.09 8.97 25.43
CA GLY A 343 18.67 10.26 25.76
C GLY A 343 17.99 10.84 27.00
N GLY A 344 18.54 10.55 28.17
CA GLY A 344 18.08 11.11 29.43
C GLY A 344 18.34 12.62 29.53
N GLY A 345 17.49 13.30 30.30
CA GLY A 345 17.64 14.70 30.67
C GLY A 345 16.59 15.05 31.72
N GLY A 346 17.02 15.03 32.99
CA GLY A 346 16.16 15.13 34.17
C GLY A 346 15.51 16.50 34.37
N ALA A 347 14.33 16.44 35.01
CA ALA A 347 13.62 17.58 35.54
C ALA A 347 14.27 18.09 36.84
N LEU A 348 14.46 19.40 36.91
CA LEU A 348 14.67 20.18 38.12
C LEU A 348 13.35 20.22 38.91
N THR A 349 13.39 19.99 40.23
CA THR A 349 13.00 20.99 41.23
C THR A 349 13.39 20.55 42.64
N ARG A 350 13.85 21.54 43.41
CA ARG A 350 14.43 21.51 44.75
C ARG A 350 13.43 21.15 45.85
N SER A 351 13.92 20.50 46.91
CA SER A 351 13.61 20.89 48.29
C SER A 351 14.69 20.40 49.28
N SER A 352 15.28 21.39 49.96
CA SER A 352 15.98 21.47 51.25
C SER A 352 16.12 20.25 52.19
N GLY A 353 17.32 20.17 52.81
CA GLY A 353 17.64 19.44 54.05
C GLY A 353 19.15 19.12 54.10
N SER A 354 20.01 20.08 54.47
CA SER A 354 20.65 20.26 55.78
C SER A 354 21.54 19.10 56.26
N SER A 355 22.71 19.53 56.76
CA SER A 355 23.65 18.90 57.70
C SER A 355 24.62 17.81 57.24
N ASP A 356 25.89 18.21 57.35
CA ASP A 356 27.03 17.49 57.93
C ASP A 356 27.83 16.50 57.08
N GLY A 357 29.08 16.90 56.83
CA GLY A 357 30.17 16.24 57.53
C GLY A 357 31.05 15.28 56.72
N ASN A 358 32.29 15.73 56.53
CA ASN A 358 33.51 14.93 56.42
C ASN A 358 33.76 14.04 55.18
N GLY A 359 34.96 14.24 54.62
CA GLY A 359 35.91 13.13 54.56
C GLY A 359 36.53 12.84 53.20
N CYS A 360 37.69 13.45 52.98
CA CYS A 360 38.79 13.09 52.07
C CYS A 360 38.92 11.60 51.69
N GLY A 361 39.43 11.33 50.48
CA GLY A 361 40.15 10.07 50.25
C GLY A 361 40.39 9.60 48.81
N VAL A 362 41.22 10.32 48.06
CA VAL A 362 42.33 9.81 47.22
C VAL A 362 42.18 8.49 46.42
N ALA A 363 42.20 8.67 45.09
CA ALA A 363 42.96 8.01 44.02
C ALA A 363 43.41 6.52 44.05
N SER A 364 43.35 5.95 42.82
CA SER A 364 44.33 5.09 42.10
C SER A 364 43.67 3.81 41.56
N SER A 365 43.38 3.74 40.25
CA SER A 365 44.22 3.20 39.16
C SER A 365 44.55 1.70 39.27
N GLY A 366 44.22 0.92 38.23
CA GLY A 366 44.97 -0.31 37.91
C GLY A 366 44.16 -1.54 37.52
N SER A 367 43.94 -1.67 36.21
CA SER A 367 44.23 -2.88 35.41
C SER A 367 43.60 -4.26 35.74
N SER A 368 42.85 -4.73 34.73
CA SER A 368 42.92 -6.05 34.06
C SER A 368 42.60 -7.36 34.79
N ARG A 369 41.65 -8.08 34.17
CA ARG A 369 41.58 -9.54 33.93
C ARG A 369 41.83 -10.48 35.12
N ALA A 370 40.78 -11.20 35.51
CA ALA A 370 40.54 -12.61 35.15
C ALA A 370 39.49 -13.20 36.10
N SER A 371 38.62 -14.06 35.56
CA SER A 371 37.68 -14.90 36.31
C SER A 371 38.41 -15.79 37.32
N PRO A 372 37.75 -16.20 38.42
CA PRO A 372 37.28 -17.58 38.46
C PRO A 372 35.96 -17.79 39.21
N TRP A 373 35.32 -18.91 38.87
CA TRP A 373 34.21 -19.51 39.61
C TRP A 373 34.55 -19.84 41.06
N SER A 374 33.53 -19.79 41.93
CA SER A 374 33.51 -20.55 43.18
C SER A 374 32.08 -21.01 43.49
N SER A 375 31.87 -22.33 43.46
CA SER A 375 30.83 -23.04 44.21
C SER A 375 31.21 -23.09 45.70
N PRO A 376 30.32 -23.52 46.63
CA PRO A 376 30.30 -24.94 46.99
C PRO A 376 28.97 -25.49 47.55
N LYS A 377 28.78 -26.83 47.49
CA LYS A 377 28.64 -27.74 48.65
C LYS A 377 28.27 -29.18 48.24
N GLY A 378 28.99 -30.16 48.81
CA GLY A 378 28.39 -31.44 49.25
C GLY A 378 29.16 -32.73 48.96
N HIS A 379 29.93 -33.22 49.98
CA HIS A 379 30.15 -34.64 50.43
C HIS A 379 30.77 -35.67 49.43
N THR A 380 31.67 -36.63 49.77
CA THR A 380 32.19 -37.21 51.04
C THR A 380 33.48 -38.05 50.77
N LEU A 381 34.47 -37.92 51.66
CA LEU A 381 35.40 -38.90 52.29
C LEU A 381 35.93 -40.19 51.60
N LEU A 382 37.27 -40.37 51.62
CA LEU A 382 38.08 -41.33 52.44
C LEU A 382 39.52 -41.41 51.87
N GLY A 383 40.56 -40.97 52.61
CA GLY A 383 41.52 -41.81 53.36
C GLY A 383 42.75 -42.15 52.49
N SER A 384 44.03 -42.10 52.87
CA SER A 384 44.77 -42.05 54.14
C SER A 384 46.27 -41.89 53.80
N ALA A 385 47.06 -41.20 54.63
CA ALA A 385 48.38 -41.63 55.15
C ALA A 385 49.17 -40.44 55.75
N SER A 386 49.46 -40.60 57.05
CA SER A 386 50.54 -40.06 57.88
C SER A 386 50.66 -38.55 58.11
#